data_AF-A0A7S2M5K6-F1
#
_entry.id   AF-A0A7S2M5K6-F1
#
_cell.length_a   1.000
_cell.length_b   1.000
_cell.length_c   1.000
_cell.angle_alpha   90.00
_cell.angle_beta   90.00
_cell.angle_gamma   90.00
#
_symmetry.space_group_name_H-M   'P 1'
#
loop_
_entity.id
_entity.type
_entity.pdbx_description
1 polymer ?
#
loop_
_entity_poly.entity_id
_entity_poly.type
_entity_poly.pdbx_seq_one_letter_code
_entity_poly.pdbx_strand_id
1 'polypeptide(L)'
;FDKRRRDGKRVRFQSDELSAVSALPVSAFSEQHVYRLEWKAGADGYLQFYLDGELLYRLDAAMLARKVDVTRKGVFQGVLLGREIPMEPMSMIMNIDMSTIWNWDKDGCEE
;
A
#
# COMPACT_ATOMS: atom_id res chain seq x y z
N PHE A 1 0.92 -8.13 5.34
CA PHE A 1 0.98 -9.61 5.43
C PHE A 1 2.35 -10.13 5.04
N ASP A 2 2.97 -10.96 5.89
CA ASP A 2 4.31 -11.49 5.70
C ASP A 2 4.27 -13.00 5.45
N LYS A 3 4.70 -13.45 4.27
CA LYS A 3 4.97 -14.87 4.01
C LYS A 3 6.27 -15.02 3.23
N ARG A 4 7.12 -15.94 3.69
CA ARG A 4 8.40 -16.31 3.05
C ARG A 4 8.13 -17.24 1.86
N ARG A 5 8.75 -16.96 0.71
CA ARG A 5 8.90 -17.91 -0.42
C ARG A 5 10.00 -18.95 -0.11
N ARG A 6 9.97 -20.08 -0.82
CA ARG A 6 10.97 -21.18 -0.75
C ARG A 6 12.39 -20.77 -1.21
N ASP A 7 12.55 -19.60 -1.82
CA ASP A 7 13.83 -18.99 -2.23
C ASP A 7 14.44 -18.04 -1.18
N GLY A 8 13.77 -17.89 -0.02
CA GLY A 8 14.20 -17.01 1.07
C GLY A 8 13.88 -15.52 0.86
N LYS A 9 13.31 -15.09 -0.27
CA LYS A 9 12.95 -13.68 -0.49
C LYS A 9 11.51 -13.41 -0.05
N ARG A 10 11.36 -12.60 1.02
CA ARG A 10 10.07 -12.06 1.48
C ARG A 10 9.58 -11.03 0.46
N VAL A 11 8.43 -11.29 -0.16
CA VAL A 11 7.72 -10.27 -0.96
C VAL A 11 6.56 -9.77 -0.11
N ARG A 12 6.69 -8.54 0.39
CA ARG A 12 5.65 -7.86 1.16
C ARG A 12 4.69 -7.25 0.14
N PHE A 13 3.54 -7.88 -0.07
CA PHE A 13 2.45 -7.24 -0.81
C PHE A 13 1.88 -6.17 0.13
N GLN A 14 2.07 -4.91 -0.25
CA GLN A 14 1.57 -3.77 0.48
C GLN A 14 0.23 -3.39 -0.15
N SER A 15 -0.85 -3.58 0.58
CA SER A 15 -2.09 -2.84 0.34
C SER A 15 -1.74 -1.37 0.44
N ASP A 16 -2.20 -0.60 -0.52
CA ASP A 16 -1.99 0.84 -0.72
C ASP A 16 -2.81 1.70 0.28
N GLU A 17 -3.19 1.10 1.40
CA GLU A 17 -3.93 1.74 2.47
C GLU A 17 -2.99 1.97 3.66
N LEU A 18 -2.86 3.23 4.09
CA LEU A 18 -2.12 3.58 5.31
C LEU A 18 -2.67 2.82 6.53
N SER A 19 -4.00 2.70 6.62
CA SER A 19 -4.71 1.98 7.69
C SER A 19 -4.37 0.50 7.76
N ALA A 20 -4.00 -0.14 6.65
CA ALA A 20 -3.64 -1.56 6.63
C ALA A 20 -2.23 -1.83 7.17
N VAL A 21 -1.37 -0.81 7.28
CA VAL A 21 0.04 -0.95 7.65
C VAL A 21 0.36 -0.37 9.03
N SER A 22 -0.41 0.61 9.51
CA SER A 22 -0.23 1.22 10.83
C SER A 22 -1.34 0.82 11.78
N ALA A 23 -0.99 0.15 12.89
CA ALA A 23 -1.90 0.06 14.03
C ALA A 23 -2.08 1.48 14.60
N LEU A 24 -3.29 2.02 14.47
CA LEU A 24 -3.57 3.39 14.89
C LEU A 24 -3.80 3.44 16.41
N PRO A 25 -3.07 4.30 17.15
CA PRO A 25 -3.36 4.54 18.57
C PRO A 25 -4.71 5.25 18.73
N VAL A 26 -5.27 5.26 19.95
CA VAL A 26 -6.55 5.97 20.23
C VAL A 26 -6.47 7.44 19.85
N SER A 27 -5.30 8.08 20.01
CA SER A 27 -5.08 9.47 19.63
C SER A 27 -5.43 9.75 18.17
N ALA A 28 -5.22 8.78 17.26
CA ALA A 28 -5.55 8.87 15.84
C ALA A 28 -7.03 9.22 15.56
N PHE A 29 -7.92 8.99 16.52
CA PHE A 29 -9.36 9.25 16.41
C PHE A 29 -9.83 10.43 17.28
N SER A 30 -9.00 10.91 18.21
CA SER A 30 -9.37 11.96 19.17
C SER A 30 -8.65 13.28 18.93
N GLU A 31 -7.63 13.31 18.08
CA GLU A 31 -6.78 14.48 17.84
C GLU A 31 -6.65 14.83 16.35
N GLN A 32 -6.12 16.01 16.05
CA GLN A 32 -5.77 16.41 14.69
C GLN A 32 -4.37 15.92 14.37
N HIS A 33 -4.20 15.34 13.18
CA HIS A 33 -2.94 14.76 12.72
C HIS A 33 -2.48 15.37 11.40
N VAL A 34 -1.17 15.37 11.17
CA VAL A 34 -0.57 15.87 9.93
C VAL A 34 -0.16 14.71 9.04
N TYR A 35 -0.88 14.56 7.93
CA TYR A 35 -0.52 13.64 6.86
C TYR A 35 0.32 14.37 5.81
N ARG A 36 1.46 13.79 5.43
CA ARG A 36 2.31 14.32 4.37
C ARG A 36 2.64 13.23 3.35
N LEU A 37 2.37 13.54 2.08
CA LEU A 37 2.83 12.78 0.94
C LEU A 37 3.97 13.55 0.27
N GLU A 38 5.13 12.91 0.14
CA GLU A 38 6.20 13.39 -0.74
C GLU A 38 6.22 12.53 -2.00
N TRP A 39 6.17 13.20 -3.15
CA TRP A 39 6.12 12.57 -4.45
C TRP A 39 7.21 13.16 -5.34
N LYS A 40 8.13 12.30 -5.76
CA LYS A 40 9.14 12.60 -6.77
C LYS A 40 8.85 11.72 -7.99
N ALA A 41 8.48 12.35 -9.10
CA ALA A 41 8.30 11.67 -10.38
C ALA A 41 9.65 11.26 -11.00
N GLY A 42 9.61 10.37 -12.00
CA GLY A 42 10.77 9.95 -12.79
C GLY A 42 11.27 8.55 -12.45
N ALA A 43 12.27 8.10 -13.23
CA ALA A 43 12.85 6.76 -13.09
C ALA A 43 13.61 6.55 -11.77
N ASP A 44 14.11 7.63 -11.16
CA ASP A 44 14.70 7.67 -9.81
C ASP A 44 13.73 8.25 -8.76
N GLY A 45 12.43 8.24 -9.11
CA GLY A 45 11.34 8.76 -8.32
C GLY A 45 10.96 7.87 -7.13
N TYR A 46 10.13 8.43 -6.26
CA TYR A 46 9.59 7.76 -5.09
C TYR A 46 8.27 8.36 -4.62
N LEU A 47 7.56 7.58 -3.80
CA LEU A 47 6.48 8.06 -2.93
C LEU A 47 6.87 7.78 -1.48
N GLN A 48 6.71 8.78 -0.60
CA GLN A 48 6.91 8.64 0.83
C GLN A 48 5.70 9.17 1.58
N PHE A 49 5.23 8.39 2.54
CA PHE A 49 4.09 8.76 3.37
C PHE A 49 4.56 8.97 4.79
N TYR A 50 4.13 10.10 5.36
CA TYR A 50 4.43 10.47 6.73
C TYR A 50 3.14 10.74 7.51
N LEU A 51 3.16 10.39 8.79
CA LEU A 51 2.15 10.75 9.78
C LEU A 51 2.87 11.43 10.94
N ASP A 52 2.46 12.65 11.28
CA ASP A 52 3.03 13.46 12.38
C ASP A 52 4.57 13.60 12.30
N GLY A 53 5.08 13.65 11.07
CA GLY A 53 6.51 13.77 10.78
C GLY A 53 7.28 12.44 10.73
N GLU A 54 6.67 11.33 11.14
CA GLU A 54 7.29 9.99 11.07
C GLU A 54 7.06 9.34 9.71
N LEU A 55 8.11 8.76 9.11
CA LEU A 55 8.01 8.03 7.85
C LEU A 55 7.34 6.66 8.08
N LEU A 56 6.16 6.46 7.50
CA LEU A 56 5.43 5.19 7.59
C LEU A 56 5.95 4.17 6.58
N TYR A 57 6.06 4.60 5.31
CA TYR A 57 6.64 3.76 4.27
C TYR A 57 7.13 4.57 3.07
N ARG A 58 7.95 3.91 2.25
CA ARG A 58 8.53 4.44 1.02
C ARG A 58 8.35 3.42 -0.11
N LEU A 59 7.96 3.92 -1.28
CA LEU A 59 7.89 3.15 -2.52
C LEU A 59 8.86 3.78 -3.52
N ASP A 60 9.94 3.07 -3.84
CA ASP A 60 10.88 3.49 -4.89
C ASP A 60 10.40 3.04 -6.27
N ALA A 61 10.60 3.85 -7.30
CA ALA A 61 10.27 3.51 -8.69
C ALA A 61 10.88 2.16 -9.13
N ALA A 62 12.12 1.88 -8.71
CA ALA A 62 12.80 0.61 -8.98
C ALA A 62 12.14 -0.61 -8.33
N MET A 63 11.37 -0.43 -7.25
CA MET A 63 10.58 -1.51 -6.65
C MET A 63 9.31 -1.77 -7.48
N LEU A 64 8.65 -0.71 -7.93
CA LEU A 64 7.42 -0.79 -8.70
C LEU A 64 7.63 -1.37 -10.11
N ALA A 65 8.78 -1.10 -10.73
CA ALA A 65 9.12 -1.59 -12.06
C ALA A 65 9.26 -3.12 -12.15
N ARG A 66 9.29 -3.83 -11.01
CA ARG A 66 9.49 -5.28 -10.96
C ARG A 66 8.18 -6.02 -11.25
N LYS A 67 8.27 -7.08 -12.06
CA LYS A 67 7.19 -8.05 -12.21
C LYS A 67 7.17 -8.98 -10.99
N VAL A 68 5.99 -9.26 -10.46
CA VAL A 68 5.82 -10.07 -9.24
C VAL A 68 4.73 -11.11 -9.47
N ASP A 69 5.01 -12.39 -9.25
CA ASP A 69 3.94 -13.41 -9.29
C ASP A 69 3.05 -13.27 -8.06
N VAL A 70 1.76 -13.15 -8.31
CA VAL A 70 0.73 -13.08 -7.29
C VAL A 70 0.23 -14.49 -7.03
N THR A 71 0.32 -14.92 -5.78
CA THR A 71 -0.17 -16.22 -5.32
C THR A 71 -1.15 -16.03 -4.17
N ARG A 72 -2.33 -16.65 -4.24
CA ARG A 72 -3.30 -16.68 -3.14
C ARG A 72 -3.40 -18.11 -2.60
N LYS A 73 -3.25 -18.27 -1.27
CA LYS A 73 -3.23 -19.59 -0.59
C LYS A 73 -2.30 -20.62 -1.29
N GLY A 74 -1.18 -20.17 -1.85
CA GLY A 74 -0.20 -21.01 -2.54
C GLY A 74 -0.49 -21.30 -4.02
N VAL A 75 -1.64 -20.86 -4.55
CA VAL A 75 -2.02 -21.03 -5.96
C VAL A 75 -1.64 -19.76 -6.74
N PHE A 76 -0.95 -19.93 -7.86
CA PHE A 76 -0.62 -18.84 -8.79
C PHE A 76 -1.90 -18.25 -9.39
N GLN A 77 -2.02 -16.91 -9.30
CA GLN A 77 -3.16 -16.16 -9.80
C GLN A 77 -2.79 -15.32 -11.03
N GLY A 78 -1.50 -15.00 -11.21
CA GLY A 78 -1.03 -14.20 -12.33
C GLY A 78 0.28 -13.49 -12.02
N VAL A 79 0.73 -12.68 -12.98
CA VAL A 79 1.91 -11.81 -12.82
C VAL A 79 1.44 -10.37 -12.75
N LEU A 80 1.73 -9.70 -11.63
CA LEU A 80 1.61 -8.26 -11.53
C LEU A 80 2.72 -7.63 -12.37
N LEU A 81 2.33 -6.82 -13.36
CA LEU A 81 3.26 -6.15 -14.25
C LEU A 81 4.00 -5.02 -13.52
N GLY A 82 5.13 -4.61 -14.11
CA GLY A 82 5.86 -3.44 -13.65
C GLY A 82 4.97 -2.21 -13.71
N ARG A 83 5.05 -1.39 -12.66
CA ARG A 83 4.34 -0.13 -12.50
C ARG A 83 5.35 1.00 -12.41
N GLU A 84 4.91 2.21 -12.71
CA GLU A 84 5.71 3.42 -12.58
C GLU A 84 5.10 4.36 -11.53
N ILE A 85 5.93 5.27 -11.02
CA ILE A 85 5.45 6.40 -10.22
C ILE A 85 4.66 7.31 -11.18
N PRO A 86 3.48 7.83 -10.78
CA PRO A 86 2.74 8.76 -11.62
C PRO A 86 3.62 9.90 -12.11
N MET A 87 3.51 10.22 -13.40
CA MET A 87 4.30 11.27 -14.07
C MET A 87 3.47 12.50 -14.43
N GLU A 88 2.15 12.34 -14.52
CA GLU A 88 1.21 13.39 -14.90
C GLU A 88 0.70 14.16 -13.69
N PRO A 89 0.29 15.44 -13.86
CA PRO A 89 -0.38 16.18 -12.80
C PRO A 89 -1.62 15.44 -12.30
N MET A 90 -1.79 15.35 -10.98
CA MET A 90 -2.94 14.68 -10.36
C MET A 90 -3.81 15.69 -9.60
N SER A 91 -5.10 15.38 -9.50
CA SER A 91 -6.01 16.05 -8.56
C SER A 91 -5.98 15.35 -7.20
N MET A 92 -6.15 16.13 -6.14
CA MET A 92 -6.39 15.58 -4.81
C MET A 92 -7.90 15.52 -4.55
N ILE A 93 -8.39 14.33 -4.26
CA ILE A 93 -9.78 14.11 -3.85
C ILE A 93 -9.78 13.86 -2.35
N MET A 94 -10.62 14.60 -1.63
CA MET A 94 -10.90 14.37 -0.21
C MET A 94 -12.37 14.03 -0.09
N ASN A 95 -12.66 12.80 0.34
CA ASN A 95 -14.01 12.32 0.59
C ASN A 95 -14.05 11.49 1.88
N ILE A 96 -15.26 11.22 2.34
CA ILE A 96 -15.54 10.17 3.32
C ILE A 96 -16.32 9.12 2.54
N ASP A 97 -15.85 7.87 2.57
CA ASP A 97 -16.55 6.75 1.95
C ASP A 97 -16.83 5.67 2.99
N MET A 98 -17.92 4.95 2.79
CA MET A 98 -18.37 3.88 3.67
C MET A 98 -18.92 2.76 2.80
N SER A 99 -18.20 1.64 2.72
CA SER A 99 -18.73 0.44 2.08
C SER A 99 -18.50 -0.81 2.90
N THR A 100 -19.46 -1.72 2.80
CA THR A 100 -19.45 -3.02 3.45
C THR A 100 -18.55 -4.04 2.73
N ILE A 101 -17.91 -3.66 1.62
CA ILE A 101 -17.20 -4.58 0.71
C ILE A 101 -15.72 -4.18 0.49
N TRP A 102 -15.22 -3.11 1.12
CA TRP A 102 -13.84 -2.64 0.93
C TRP A 102 -12.75 -3.60 1.44
N ASN A 103 -13.10 -4.58 2.28
CA ASN A 103 -12.14 -5.53 2.82
C ASN A 103 -11.94 -6.71 1.85
N TRP A 104 -10.73 -6.89 1.34
CA TRP A 104 -10.37 -7.98 0.40
C TRP A 104 -10.37 -9.39 1.05
N ASP A 105 -10.56 -9.45 2.37
CA ASP A 105 -10.77 -10.66 3.16
C ASP A 105 -12.25 -11.09 3.14
N LYS A 106 -12.74 -11.54 1.98
CA LYS A 106 -13.89 -12.46 1.94
C LYS A 106 -13.40 -13.89 2.06
N ASP A 107 -12.98 -14.26 3.26
CA ASP A 107 -12.77 -15.64 3.68
C ASP A 107 -13.27 -15.74 5.14
N GLY A 108 -14.59 -15.70 5.37
CA GLY A 108 -15.09 -16.11 6.71
C GLY A 108 -16.45 -15.62 7.21
N CYS A 109 -17.17 -14.73 6.52
CA CYS A 109 -18.54 -14.40 6.93
C CYS A 109 -19.52 -14.94 5.88
N GLU A 110 -19.87 -16.21 6.02
CA GLU A 110 -21.14 -16.73 5.51
C GLU A 110 -22.24 -16.20 6.43
N GLU A 111 -23.31 -15.64 5.85
CA GLU A 111 -24.60 -15.46 6.52
C GLU A 111 -25.34 -16.80 6.65
#